data_AF-A0A1S3DH47-F1
#
_entry.id   AF-A0A1S3DH47-F1
#
_cell.length_a   1.000
_cell.length_b   1.000
_cell.length_c   1.000
_cell.angle_alpha   90.00
_cell.angle_beta   90.00
_cell.angle_gamma   90.00
#
_symmetry.space_group_name_H-M   'P 1'
#
loop_
_entity.id
_entity.type
_entity.pdbx_description
1 polymer ?
#
loop_
_entity_poly.entity_id
_entity_poly.type
_entity_poly.pdbx_seq_one_letter_code
_entity_poly.pdbx_strand_id
1 'polypeptide(L)'
;MYRFYSIEIQVVDLRIEAVLLRARFDKHKDENDLVKIRALLAEGEKELFDTTHPSPIKFPTSPGGVAYEREPVIPDWVLDYWHPLERAQYPEYFKRREERKKEFLVWWEKQYGKPSSEGHGH
;
A
#
# COMPACT_ATOMS: atom_id res chain seq x y z
N MET A 1 14.65 31.99 24.45
CA MET A 1 13.22 31.94 24.79
C MET A 1 12.47 31.53 23.53
N TYR A 2 12.39 30.22 23.27
CA TYR A 2 11.71 29.70 22.09
C TYR A 2 10.21 29.80 22.30
N ARG A 3 9.57 30.69 21.54
CA ARG A 3 8.12 30.82 21.51
C ARG A 3 7.59 29.54 20.86
N PHE A 4 7.10 28.61 21.67
CA PHE A 4 6.27 27.51 21.20
C PHE A 4 5.04 28.13 20.55
N TYR A 5 5.07 28.32 19.24
CA TYR A 5 3.88 28.66 18.48
C TYR A 5 2.90 27.50 18.69
N SER A 6 1.75 27.82 19.27
CA SER A 6 0.69 26.87 19.61
C SER A 6 0.32 26.07 18.36
N ILE A 7 0.30 24.74 18.48
CA ILE A 7 -0.06 23.79 17.41
C ILE A 7 -1.42 24.15 16.76
N GLU A 8 -2.31 24.80 17.52
CA GLU A 8 -3.61 25.30 17.05
C GLU A 8 -3.50 26.31 15.89
N ILE A 9 -2.49 27.17 15.88
CA ILE A 9 -2.30 28.19 14.83
C ILE A 9 -1.90 27.50 13.51
N GLN A 10 -1.07 26.45 13.58
CA GLN A 10 -0.57 25.76 12.38
C GLN A 10 -1.64 24.94 11.64
N VAL A 11 -2.61 24.36 12.38
CA VAL A 11 -3.70 23.58 11.76
C VAL A 11 -4.69 24.49 11.03
N VAL A 12 -4.94 25.70 11.55
CA VAL A 12 -5.82 26.69 10.92
C VAL A 12 -5.20 27.20 9.62
N ASP A 13 -3.92 27.56 9.62
CA ASP A 13 -3.22 28.01 8.41
C ASP A 13 -3.23 26.94 7.32
N LEU A 14 -2.94 25.68 7.68
CA LEU A 14 -3.05 24.54 6.76
C LEU A 14 -4.45 24.41 6.16
N ARG A 15 -5.50 24.61 6.99
CA ARG A 15 -6.89 24.54 6.53
C ARG A 15 -7.20 25.63 5.52
N ILE A 16 -6.75 26.86 5.76
CA ILE A 16 -6.99 27.99 4.86
C ILE A 16 -6.33 27.72 3.50
N GLU A 17 -5.03 27.37 3.49
CA GLU A 17 -4.29 27.09 2.25
C GLU A 17 -4.86 25.89 1.48
N ALA A 18 -5.28 24.83 2.17
CA ALA A 18 -5.91 23.68 1.53
C ALA A 18 -7.23 24.06 0.82
N VAL A 19 -8.02 24.97 1.40
CA VAL A 19 -9.27 25.47 0.79
C VAL A 19 -8.96 26.34 -0.42
N LEU A 20 -7.97 27.22 -0.34
CA LEU A 20 -7.53 28.05 -1.48
C LEU A 20 -7.03 27.18 -2.64
N LEU A 21 -6.21 26.15 -2.34
CA LEU A 21 -5.74 25.19 -3.34
C LEU A 21 -6.90 24.43 -3.97
N ARG A 22 -7.86 23.94 -3.17
CA ARG A 22 -9.05 23.26 -3.69
C ARG A 22 -9.86 24.18 -4.62
N ALA A 23 -10.03 25.45 -4.26
CA ALA A 23 -10.71 26.42 -5.10
C ALA A 23 -10.00 26.64 -6.45
N ARG A 24 -8.66 26.54 -6.51
CA ARG A 24 -7.91 26.56 -7.79
C ARG A 24 -8.27 25.38 -8.69
N PHE A 25 -8.32 24.17 -8.12
CA PHE A 25 -8.74 22.98 -8.87
C PHE A 25 -10.19 23.08 -9.36
N ASP A 26 -11.10 23.59 -8.52
CA ASP A 26 -12.51 23.72 -8.87
C ASP A 26 -12.76 24.71 -10.03
N LYS A 27 -11.91 25.74 -10.22
CA LYS A 27 -12.01 26.67 -11.37
C LYS A 27 -11.86 26.00 -12.74
N HIS A 28 -11.11 24.90 -12.83
CA HIS A 28 -10.80 24.21 -14.07
C HIS A 28 -11.44 22.81 -14.16
N LYS A 29 -12.38 22.49 -13.26
CA LYS A 29 -13.02 21.18 -13.17
C LYS A 29 -13.83 20.81 -14.43
N ASP A 30 -14.51 21.78 -15.02
CA ASP A 30 -15.42 21.58 -16.15
C ASP A 30 -14.78 21.94 -17.52
N GLU A 31 -13.46 21.97 -17.59
CA GLU A 31 -12.72 22.18 -18.84
C GLU A 31 -12.80 20.94 -19.74
N ASN A 32 -13.15 21.11 -21.02
CA ASN A 32 -13.32 20.01 -21.97
C ASN A 32 -12.18 19.89 -23.00
N ASP A 33 -11.34 20.92 -23.14
CA ASP A 33 -10.23 20.93 -24.08
C ASP A 33 -9.04 20.10 -23.54
N LEU A 34 -8.79 18.95 -24.17
CA LEU A 34 -7.71 18.02 -23.80
C LEU A 34 -6.31 18.65 -23.89
N VAL A 35 -6.07 19.57 -24.83
CA VAL A 35 -4.77 20.22 -24.98
C VAL A 35 -4.51 21.14 -23.79
N LYS A 36 -5.53 21.90 -23.40
CA LYS A 36 -5.47 22.80 -22.25
C LYS A 36 -5.38 22.04 -20.93
N ILE A 37 -6.12 20.94 -20.78
CA ILE A 37 -6.04 20.07 -19.59
C ILE A 37 -4.61 19.53 -19.42
N ARG A 38 -4.00 19.03 -20.50
CA ARG A 38 -2.63 18.51 -20.45
C ARG A 38 -1.61 19.60 -20.09
N ALA A 39 -1.77 20.81 -20.62
CA ALA A 39 -0.91 21.93 -20.29
C ALA A 39 -1.03 22.33 -18.80
N LEU A 40 -2.26 22.44 -18.29
CA LEU A 40 -2.53 22.74 -16.88
C LEU A 40 -1.99 21.65 -15.93
N LEU A 41 -2.10 20.38 -16.33
CA LEU A 41 -1.55 19.26 -15.55
C LEU A 41 -0.02 19.32 -15.49
N ALA A 42 0.65 19.56 -16.62
CA ALA A 42 2.10 19.69 -16.65
C ALA A 42 2.61 20.90 -15.84
N GLU A 43 1.88 22.03 -15.88
CA GLU A 43 2.19 23.20 -15.07
C GLU A 43 2.01 22.90 -13.57
N GLY A 44 0.92 22.21 -13.19
CA GLY A 44 0.66 21.83 -11.80
C GLY A 44 1.67 20.82 -11.25
N GLU A 45 2.10 19.83 -12.04
CA GLU A 45 3.17 18.90 -11.66
C GLU A 45 4.50 19.60 -11.46
N LYS A 46 4.82 20.59 -12.30
CA LYS A 46 6.03 21.40 -12.16
C LYS A 46 5.99 22.26 -10.88
N GLU A 47 4.87 22.96 -10.64
CA GLU A 47 4.68 23.74 -9.41
C GLU A 47 4.82 22.85 -8.17
N LEU A 48 4.21 21.66 -8.18
CA LEU A 48 4.32 20.70 -7.10
C LEU A 48 5.77 20.29 -6.87
N PHE A 49 6.51 19.95 -7.93
CA PHE A 49 7.91 19.56 -7.82
C PHE A 49 8.78 20.68 -7.22
N ASP A 50 8.62 21.92 -7.70
CA ASP A 50 9.41 23.07 -7.28
C ASP A 50 9.11 23.49 -5.82
N THR A 51 7.89 23.26 -5.34
CA THR A 51 7.43 23.66 -4.00
C THR A 51 7.40 22.51 -2.98
N THR A 52 7.69 21.28 -3.41
CA THR A 52 7.63 20.10 -2.54
C THR A 52 8.64 20.23 -1.40
N HIS A 53 8.17 19.97 -0.18
CA HIS A 53 9.05 19.94 0.99
C HIS A 53 10.05 18.79 0.89
N PRO A 54 11.37 19.00 1.18
CA PRO A 54 12.39 17.97 1.04
C PRO A 54 12.15 16.69 1.87
N SER A 55 11.41 16.79 2.98
CA SER A 55 11.11 15.67 3.88
C SER A 55 9.62 15.58 4.17
N PRO A 56 8.79 15.09 3.23
CA PRO A 56 7.34 15.04 3.40
C PRO A 56 6.96 14.12 4.57
N ILE A 57 5.87 14.48 5.27
CA ILE A 57 5.32 13.64 6.34
C ILE A 57 4.73 12.38 5.70
N LYS A 58 5.22 11.22 6.12
CA LYS A 58 4.74 9.90 5.67
C LYS A 58 4.04 9.17 6.81
N PHE A 59 3.02 8.40 6.47
CA PHE A 59 2.39 7.52 7.44
C PHE A 59 3.39 6.45 7.90
N PRO A 60 3.40 6.07 9.19
CA PRO A 60 4.43 5.19 9.74
C PRO A 60 4.61 3.89 8.96
N THR A 61 3.51 3.25 8.55
CA THR A 61 3.50 1.95 7.87
C THR A 61 3.55 2.04 6.34
N SER A 62 3.52 3.25 5.77
CA SER A 62 3.63 3.45 4.32
C SER A 62 5.08 3.38 3.86
N PRO A 63 5.35 3.12 2.57
CA PRO A 63 6.72 3.10 2.03
C PRO A 63 7.53 4.36 2.38
N GLY A 64 8.67 4.15 3.05
CA GLY A 64 9.53 5.23 3.55
C GLY A 64 9.04 5.92 4.83
N GLY A 65 8.00 5.40 5.48
CA GLY A 65 7.63 5.73 6.85
C GLY A 65 8.54 5.05 7.87
N VAL A 66 8.54 5.56 9.10
CA VAL A 66 9.44 5.09 10.18
C VAL A 66 9.20 3.63 10.62
N ALA A 67 8.02 3.10 10.33
CA ALA A 67 7.59 1.75 10.69
C ALA A 67 7.33 0.86 9.46
N TYR A 68 7.78 1.29 8.27
CA TYR A 68 7.62 0.52 7.06
C TYR A 68 8.34 -0.83 7.18
N GLU A 69 7.62 -1.92 6.93
CA GLU A 69 8.14 -3.30 7.00
C GLU A 69 8.86 -3.63 8.32
N ARG A 70 8.48 -2.96 9.43
CA ARG A 70 9.07 -3.23 10.74
C ARG A 70 8.84 -4.68 11.18
N GLU A 71 7.68 -5.24 10.84
CA GLU A 71 7.34 -6.63 11.08
C GLU A 71 7.37 -7.40 9.75
N PRO A 72 8.32 -8.33 9.57
CA PRO A 72 8.38 -9.12 8.35
C PRO A 72 7.23 -10.13 8.33
N VAL A 73 6.56 -10.24 7.18
CA VAL A 73 5.54 -11.27 6.96
C VAL A 73 6.27 -12.57 6.62
N ILE A 74 6.30 -13.51 7.57
CA ILE A 74 6.87 -14.83 7.36
C ILE A 74 5.87 -15.67 6.54
N PRO A 75 6.28 -16.29 5.43
CA PRO A 75 5.36 -17.08 4.64
C PRO A 75 4.98 -18.39 5.34
N ASP A 76 3.72 -18.82 5.17
CA ASP A 76 3.15 -19.97 5.91
C ASP A 76 3.93 -21.27 5.69
N TRP A 77 4.45 -21.49 4.48
CA TRP A 77 5.19 -22.72 4.13
C TRP A 77 6.45 -22.95 4.98
N VAL A 78 6.98 -21.94 5.68
CA VAL A 78 8.12 -22.10 6.61
C VAL A 78 7.82 -23.12 7.70
N LEU A 79 6.56 -23.22 8.12
CA LEU A 79 6.12 -24.15 9.17
C LEU A 79 6.19 -25.62 8.74
N ASP A 80 6.40 -25.92 7.44
CA ASP A 80 6.56 -27.29 6.95
C ASP A 80 7.95 -27.87 7.23
N TYR A 81 8.94 -26.99 7.45
CA TYR A 81 10.31 -27.38 7.76
C TYR A 81 10.54 -27.67 9.25
N TRP A 82 9.54 -27.46 10.11
CA TRP A 82 9.65 -27.66 11.55
C TRP A 82 9.92 -29.13 11.92
N HIS A 83 10.76 -29.34 12.93
CA HIS A 83 11.07 -30.68 13.41
C HIS A 83 9.79 -31.34 13.98
N PRO A 84 9.56 -32.67 13.80
CA PRO A 84 8.36 -33.32 14.30
C PRO A 84 8.07 -33.10 15.79
N LEU A 85 9.11 -32.96 16.62
CA LEU A 85 8.96 -32.64 18.05
C LEU A 85 8.38 -31.23 18.28
N GLU A 86 8.77 -30.25 17.48
CA GLU A 86 8.23 -28.87 17.55
C GLU A 86 6.79 -28.82 17.06
N ARG A 87 6.47 -29.62 16.02
CA ARG A 87 5.10 -29.77 15.53
C ARG A 87 4.19 -30.47 16.54
N ALA A 88 4.72 -31.46 17.26
CA ALA A 88 3.99 -32.20 18.29
C ALA A 88 3.55 -31.31 19.47
N GLN A 89 4.19 -30.15 19.67
CA GLN A 89 3.78 -29.16 20.67
C GLN A 89 2.43 -28.50 20.32
N TYR A 90 2.06 -28.44 19.03
CA TYR A 90 0.85 -27.76 18.54
C TYR A 90 -0.05 -28.69 17.70
N PRO A 91 -0.55 -29.80 18.27
CA PRO A 91 -1.21 -30.87 17.51
C PRO A 91 -2.48 -30.40 16.79
N GLU A 92 -3.33 -29.61 17.47
CA GLU A 92 -4.58 -29.10 16.89
C GLU A 92 -4.36 -28.11 15.74
N TYR A 93 -3.31 -27.28 15.84
CA TYR A 93 -2.97 -26.32 14.80
C TYR A 93 -2.51 -27.03 13.53
N PHE A 94 -1.58 -27.98 13.65
CA PHE A 94 -1.07 -28.72 12.49
C PHE A 94 -2.13 -29.63 11.86
N LYS A 95 -3.03 -30.23 12.66
CA LYS A 95 -4.17 -30.98 12.13
C LYS A 95 -5.07 -30.13 11.22
N ARG A 96 -5.50 -28.95 11.70
CA ARG A 96 -6.32 -28.01 10.91
C ARG A 96 -5.59 -27.45 9.69
N ARG A 97 -4.27 -27.35 9.76
CA ARG A 97 -3.43 -26.87 8.65
C ARG A 97 -3.37 -27.90 7.53
N GLU A 98 -3.21 -29.18 7.85
CA GLU A 98 -3.23 -30.27 6.87
C GLU A 98 -4.60 -30.43 6.19
N GLU A 99 -5.69 -30.19 6.92
CA GLU A 99 -7.04 -30.11 6.34
C GLU A 99 -7.14 -28.98 5.30
N ARG A 100 -6.70 -27.76 5.65
CA ARG A 100 -6.70 -26.61 4.74
C ARG A 100 -5.81 -26.78 3.52
N LYS A 101 -4.67 -27.47 3.63
CA LYS A 101 -3.83 -27.80 2.48
C LYS A 101 -4.56 -28.69 1.47
N LYS A 102 -5.33 -29.68 1.96
CA LYS A 102 -6.14 -30.54 1.09
C LYS A 102 -7.26 -29.75 0.41
N GLU A 103 -7.94 -28.88 1.15
CA GLU A 103 -8.97 -27.98 0.58
C GLU A 103 -8.39 -27.09 -0.52
N PHE A 104 -7.19 -26.55 -0.29
CA PHE A 104 -6.49 -25.73 -1.28
C PHE A 104 -6.19 -26.51 -2.57
N LEU A 105 -5.70 -27.75 -2.47
CA LEU A 105 -5.45 -28.60 -3.65
C LEU A 105 -6.74 -28.88 -4.44
N VAL A 106 -7.84 -29.21 -3.75
CA VAL A 106 -9.15 -29.44 -4.39
C VAL A 106 -9.65 -28.16 -5.07
N TRP A 107 -9.53 -27.01 -4.40
CA TRP A 107 -9.90 -25.72 -4.98
C TRP A 107 -9.04 -25.37 -6.21
N TRP A 108 -7.73 -25.60 -6.13
CA TRP A 108 -6.79 -25.33 -7.21
C TRP A 108 -7.08 -26.16 -8.46
N GLU A 109 -7.25 -27.48 -8.29
CA GLU A 109 -7.63 -28.39 -9.39
C GLU A 109 -8.96 -27.98 -10.03
N LYS A 110 -9.91 -27.47 -9.23
CA LYS A 110 -11.19 -26.96 -9.74
C LYS A 110 -11.05 -25.67 -10.55
N GLN A 111 -10.19 -24.73 -10.11
CA GLN A 111 -10.03 -23.43 -10.78
C GLN A 111 -9.20 -23.53 -12.06
N TYR A 112 -8.09 -24.26 -12.02
CA TYR A 112 -7.08 -24.25 -13.08
C TYR A 112 -6.99 -25.56 -13.86
N GLY A 113 -7.73 -26.60 -13.44
CA GLY A 113 -7.69 -27.91 -14.07
C GLY A 113 -6.37 -28.65 -13.82
N LYS A 114 -6.24 -29.83 -14.42
CA LYS A 114 -4.96 -30.57 -14.45
C LYS A 114 -4.08 -29.97 -15.55
N PRO A 115 -2.76 -29.86 -15.35
CA PRO A 115 -1.88 -29.40 -16.40
C PRO A 115 -2.03 -30.30 -17.63
N SER A 116 -2.22 -29.67 -18.80
CA SER A 116 -2.19 -30.33 -20.09
C SER A 116 -0.86 -31.09 -20.25
N SER A 117 -0.90 -32.32 -20.80
CA SER A 117 0.30 -33.07 -21.18
C SER A 117 1.09 -32.41 -22.31
N GLU A 118 0.49 -31.45 -23.01
CA GLU A 118 1.13 -30.67 -24.06
C GLU A 118 1.73 -29.41 -23.44
N GLY A 119 2.99 -29.52 -23.01
CA GLY A 119 3.75 -28.41 -22.48
C GLY A 119 3.97 -27.34 -23.54
N HIS A 120 3.33 -26.18 -23.40
CA HIS A 120 3.89 -24.94 -23.91
C HIS A 120 5.00 -24.51 -22.95
N GLY A 121 6.16 -25.13 -23.13
CA GLY A 121 7.41 -24.64 -22.57
C GLY A 121 7.69 -23.24 -23.09
N HIS A 122 8.02 -22.34 -22.17
CA HIS A 122 8.65 -21.07 -22.49
C HIS A 122 10.05 -21.27 -23.08
#